data_AF-A0A0A9GMF3-F1
#
_entry.id   AF-A0A0A9GMF3-F1
#
_cell.length_a   1.000
_cell.length_b   1.000
_cell.length_c   1.000
_cell.angle_alpha   90.00
_cell.angle_beta   90.00
_cell.angle_gamma   90.00
#
_symmetry.space_group_name_H-M   'P 1'
#
loop_
_entity.id
_entity.type
_entity.pdbx_description
1 polymer ?
#
loop_
_entity_poly.entity_id
_entity_poly.type
_entity_poly.pdbx_seq_one_letter_code
_entity_poly.pdbx_strand_id
1 'polypeptide(L)'
;MESLEVLNVGYNMLSGVVPESICMLPRLKNLTVAGNYFCGEPVTCLHVPLRDDRMNCIPDWPHQRSHEECIAFEHRPPVHCAADGCILLP
;
A
#
# COMPACT_ATOMS: atom_id res chain seq x y z
N MET A 1 -10.39 -4.87 -12.82
CA MET A 1 -9.10 -4.48 -13.44
C MET A 1 -8.35 -5.72 -13.90
N GLU A 2 -8.91 -6.52 -14.82
CA GLU A 2 -8.36 -7.85 -15.17
C GLU A 2 -7.11 -7.79 -16.06
N SER A 3 -6.88 -6.64 -16.70
CA SER A 3 -5.74 -6.44 -17.62
C SER A 3 -4.63 -5.58 -17.03
N LEU A 4 -4.66 -5.29 -15.72
CA LEU A 4 -3.64 -4.46 -15.09
C LEU A 4 -2.32 -5.22 -14.98
N GLU A 5 -1.25 -4.65 -15.55
CA GLU A 5 0.09 -5.25 -15.51
C GLU A 5 1.05 -4.52 -14.58
N VAL A 6 0.88 -3.21 -14.42
CA VAL A 6 1.73 -2.35 -13.58
C VAL A 6 0.82 -1.53 -12.68
N LEU A 7 1.02 -1.67 -11.37
CA LEU A 7 0.42 -0.81 -10.36
C LEU A 7 1.52 -0.11 -9.58
N ASN A 8 1.62 1.20 -9.75
CA ASN A 8 2.52 2.03 -8.98
C ASN A 8 1.72 3.06 -8.18
N VAL A 9 1.72 2.88 -6.86
CA VAL A 9 1.15 3.81 -5.89
C VAL A 9 2.22 4.26 -4.88
N GLY A 10 3.49 4.16 -5.26
CA GLY A 10 4.61 4.53 -4.41
C GLY A 10 4.65 6.02 -4.07
N TYR A 11 5.32 6.35 -2.97
CA TYR A 11 5.55 7.71 -2.48
C TYR A 11 4.26 8.52 -2.27
N ASN A 12 3.27 7.89 -1.64
CA ASN A 12 2.04 8.54 -1.20
C ASN A 12 1.94 8.48 0.35
N MET A 13 0.80 8.91 0.88
CA MET A 13 0.45 8.77 2.29
C MET A 13 -0.61 7.69 2.51
N LEU A 14 -0.60 6.63 1.69
CA LEU A 14 -1.54 5.52 1.85
C LEU A 14 -1.17 4.70 3.09
N SER A 15 -2.18 4.17 3.77
CA SER A 15 -2.01 3.38 4.99
C SER A 15 -2.99 2.21 5.04
N GLY A 16 -2.89 1.40 6.10
CA GLY A 16 -3.66 0.17 6.25
C GLY A 16 -2.93 -1.02 5.63
N VAL A 17 -3.69 -2.02 5.18
CA VAL A 17 -3.14 -3.27 4.63
C VAL A 17 -3.35 -3.30 3.12
N VAL A 18 -2.32 -3.70 2.37
CA VAL A 18 -2.44 -3.92 0.92
C VAL A 18 -3.50 -5.02 0.69
N PRO A 19 -4.57 -4.76 -0.08
CA PRO A 19 -5.60 -5.76 -0.29
C PRO A 19 -5.07 -6.98 -1.06
N GLU A 20 -5.38 -8.19 -0.59
CA GLU A 20 -4.96 -9.44 -1.23
C GLU A 20 -5.42 -9.55 -2.69
N SER A 21 -6.59 -8.99 -3.00
CA SER A 21 -7.14 -8.97 -4.36
C SER A 21 -6.26 -8.22 -5.37
N ILE A 22 -5.45 -7.25 -4.94
CA ILE A 22 -4.46 -6.58 -5.80
C ILE A 22 -3.36 -7.57 -6.20
N CYS A 23 -2.88 -8.36 -5.24
CA CYS A 23 -1.79 -9.31 -5.46
C CYS A 23 -2.22 -10.54 -6.25
N MET A 24 -3.52 -10.83 -6.30
CA MET A 24 -4.12 -11.88 -7.12
C MET A 24 -4.54 -11.42 -8.53
N LEU A 25 -4.26 -10.18 -8.92
CA LEU A 25 -4.60 -9.70 -10.26
C LEU A 25 -3.87 -10.54 -11.33
N PRO A 26 -4.61 -11.12 -12.30
CA PRO A 26 -4.10 -12.24 -13.12
C PRO A 26 -2.99 -11.84 -14.09
N ARG A 27 -2.82 -10.54 -14.36
CA ARG A 27 -1.79 -10.02 -15.27
C ARG A 27 -0.77 -9.12 -14.58
N LEU A 28 -0.83 -8.96 -13.25
CA LEU A 28 0.04 -8.05 -12.53
C LEU A 28 1.48 -8.56 -12.55
N LYS A 29 2.39 -7.71 -13.03
CA LYS A 29 3.83 -7.99 -13.17
C LYS A 29 4.67 -7.07 -12.30
N ASN A 30 4.18 -5.87 -12.02
CA ASN A 30 4.88 -4.87 -11.21
C ASN A 30 3.95 -4.23 -10.19
N LEU A 31 4.30 -4.36 -8.91
CA LEU A 31 3.64 -3.71 -7.78
C LEU A 31 4.64 -2.82 -7.04
N THR A 32 4.43 -1.51 -7.09
CA THR A 32 5.21 -0.53 -6.32
C THR A 32 4.31 0.13 -5.29
N VAL A 33 4.52 -0.20 -4.02
CA VAL A 33 3.84 0.41 -2.86
C VAL A 33 4.82 1.15 -1.95
N ALA A 34 6.10 1.20 -2.33
CA ALA A 34 7.17 1.79 -1.55
C ALA A 34 6.91 3.25 -1.15
N GLY A 35 7.42 3.66 0.02
CA GLY A 35 7.33 5.05 0.46
C GLY A 35 5.94 5.48 0.96
N ASN A 36 5.11 4.54 1.40
CA ASN A 36 3.80 4.77 2.02
C ASN A 36 3.86 4.49 3.54
N TYR A 37 2.70 4.26 4.16
CA TYR A 37 2.54 3.88 5.57
C TYR A 37 1.69 2.61 5.71
N PHE A 38 1.83 1.66 4.77
CA PHE A 38 1.16 0.36 4.87
C PHE A 38 1.70 -0.41 6.07
N CYS A 39 0.81 -1.00 6.87
CA CYS A 39 1.15 -1.81 8.05
C CYS A 39 1.10 -3.31 7.79
N GLY A 40 0.72 -3.72 6.57
CA GLY A 40 0.73 -5.12 6.17
C GLY A 40 0.67 -5.27 4.66
N GLU A 41 1.35 -6.29 4.15
CA GLU A 41 1.22 -6.77 2.78
C GLU A 41 1.08 -8.30 2.81
N PRO A 42 0.05 -8.86 2.14
CA PRO A 42 -0.18 -10.29 2.09
C PRO A 42 0.99 -11.08 1.49
N VAL A 43 1.22 -12.29 2.01
CA VAL A 43 2.24 -13.22 1.47
C VAL A 43 1.98 -13.59 0.00
N THR A 44 0.75 -13.47 -0.49
CA THR A 44 0.40 -13.69 -1.90
C THR A 44 1.08 -12.68 -2.83
N CYS A 45 1.41 -11.49 -2.34
CA CYS A 45 2.14 -10.47 -3.10
C CYS A 45 3.57 -10.91 -3.45
N LEU A 46 4.13 -11.88 -2.73
CA LEU A 46 5.46 -12.44 -3.03
C LEU A 46 5.54 -13.11 -4.41
N HIS A 47 4.40 -13.49 -5.01
CA HIS A 47 4.36 -14.02 -6.37
C HIS A 47 4.52 -12.95 -7.45
N VAL A 48 4.37 -11.65 -7.12
CA VAL A 48 4.50 -10.57 -8.10
C VAL A 48 5.97 -10.41 -8.49
N PRO A 49 6.33 -10.54 -9.79
CA PRO A 49 7.74 -10.60 -10.22
C PRO A 49 8.57 -9.36 -9.86
N LEU A 50 8.01 -8.17 -10.05
CA LEU A 50 8.63 -6.90 -9.68
C LEU A 50 7.84 -6.29 -8.54
N ARG A 51 8.44 -6.22 -7.36
CA ARG A 51 7.77 -5.78 -6.15
C ARG A 51 8.67 -4.84 -5.35
N ASP A 52 8.16 -3.67 -5.01
CA ASP A 52 8.85 -2.70 -4.15
C ASP A 52 7.92 -2.22 -3.03
N ASP A 53 8.24 -2.63 -1.82
CA ASP A 53 7.49 -2.48 -0.56
C ASP A 53 8.26 -1.69 0.51
N ARG A 54 9.45 -1.21 0.18
CA ARG A 54 10.35 -0.53 1.11
C ARG A 54 9.74 0.77 1.62
N MET A 55 10.27 1.31 2.71
CA MET A 55 9.81 2.59 3.25
C MET A 55 8.30 2.60 3.57
N ASN A 56 7.80 1.49 4.13
CA ASN A 56 6.46 1.36 4.71
C ASN A 56 6.56 1.07 6.22
N CYS A 57 5.44 0.67 6.83
CA CYS A 57 5.31 0.34 8.25
C CYS A 57 5.02 -1.15 8.48
N ILE A 58 5.54 -2.02 7.62
CA ILE A 58 5.24 -3.46 7.64
C ILE A 58 6.18 -4.15 8.65
N PRO A 59 5.68 -4.77 9.73
CA PRO A 59 6.53 -5.43 10.71
C PRO A 59 7.37 -6.56 10.08
N ASP A 60 8.58 -6.74 10.59
CA ASP A 60 9.53 -7.79 10.22
C ASP A 60 10.03 -7.78 8.76
N TRP A 61 9.59 -6.82 7.94
CA TRP A 61 10.04 -6.67 6.56
C TRP A 61 11.33 -5.83 6.49
N PRO A 62 12.20 -6.08 5.50
CA PRO A 62 13.43 -5.32 5.36
C PRO A 62 13.16 -3.89 4.84
N HIS A 63 14.06 -2.96 5.17
CA HIS A 63 14.10 -1.59 4.65
C HIS A 63 12.81 -0.78 4.86
N GLN A 64 12.17 -0.97 6.01
CA GLN A 64 10.96 -0.24 6.41
C GLN A 64 11.29 1.09 7.09
N ARG A 65 10.27 1.94 7.26
CA ARG A 65 10.38 3.19 8.03
C ARG A 65 10.73 2.89 9.48
N SER A 66 11.24 3.90 10.18
CA SER A 66 11.48 3.77 11.61
C SER A 66 10.16 3.60 12.36
N HIS A 67 10.25 2.97 13.53
CA HIS A 67 9.10 2.76 14.39
C HIS A 67 8.45 4.09 14.81
N GLU A 68 9.27 5.10 15.11
CA GLU A 68 8.82 6.44 15.48
C GLU A 68 8.04 7.11 14.35
N GLU A 69 8.49 6.96 13.11
CA GLU A 69 7.82 7.56 11.95
C GLU A 69 6.44 6.93 11.70
N CYS A 70 6.34 5.61 11.90
CA CYS A 70 5.08 4.87 11.78
C CYS A 70 4.08 5.21 12.89
N ILE A 71 4.53 5.24 14.15
CA ILE A 71 3.69 5.66 15.28
C ILE A 71 3.20 7.10 15.11
N ALA A 72 4.09 8.01 14.69
CA ALA A 72 3.73 9.40 14.47
C ALA A 72 2.66 9.56 13.37
N PHE A 73 2.67 8.69 12.35
CA PHE A 73 1.63 8.67 11.33
C PHE A 73 0.31 8.09 11.86
N GLU A 74 0.36 7.00 12.62
CA GLU A 74 -0.83 6.34 13.18
C GLU A 74 -1.61 7.25 14.14
N HIS A 75 -0.93 8.11 14.90
CA HIS A 75 -1.56 9.09 15.79
C HIS A 75 -2.25 10.26 15.07
N ARG A 76 -2.17 10.35 13.74
CA ARG A 76 -2.89 11.39 12.98
C ARG A 76 -4.41 11.11 13.00
N PRO A 77 -5.24 12.16 12.87
CA PRO A 77 -6.67 11.97 12.69
C PRO A 77 -6.95 11.03 11.50
N PRO A 78 -7.91 10.09 11.63
CA PRO A 78 -8.26 9.19 10.55
C PRO A 78 -8.81 9.96 9.36
N VAL A 79 -8.49 9.51 8.15
CA VAL A 79 -9.03 10.09 6.92
C VAL A 79 -10.47 9.63 6.75
N HIS A 80 -11.42 10.56 6.63
CA HIS A 80 -12.81 10.25 6.37
C HIS A 80 -13.15 10.48 4.90
N CYS A 81 -12.83 9.51 4.03
CA CYS A 81 -12.98 9.65 2.57
C CYS A 81 -14.37 10.11 2.09
N ALA A 82 -15.45 9.83 2.85
CA ALA A 82 -16.81 10.27 2.51
C ALA A 82 -17.12 11.72 2.96
N ALA A 83 -16.48 12.19 4.04
CA ALA A 83 -16.70 13.54 4.58
C ALA A 83 -15.70 14.56 4.03
N ASP A 84 -14.47 14.11 3.76
CA ASP A 84 -13.34 14.94 3.31
C ASP A 84 -13.03 14.77 1.81
N GLY A 85 -13.77 13.91 1.10
CA GLY A 85 -13.45 13.49 -0.27
C GLY A 85 -14.21 14.21 -1.39
N CYS A 86 -13.63 14.17 -2.59
CA CYS A 86 -14.34 14.46 -3.82
C CYS A 86 -15.35 13.35 -4.10
N ILE A 87 -16.62 13.58 -3.78
CA ILE A 87 -17.69 12.63 -4.07
C ILE A 87 -17.89 12.61 -5.59
N LEU A 88 -17.46 11.53 -6.27
CA LEU A 88 -17.93 11.25 -7.62
C LEU A 88 -19.40 10.88 -7.48
N LEU A 89 -20.29 11.82 -7.84
CA LEU A 89 -21.69 11.52 -8.02
C LEU A 89 -21.82 10.50 -9.17
N PRO A 90 -22.70 9.49 -9.02
CA PRO A 90 -22.83 8.38 -9.97
C PRO A 90 -23.22 8.82 -11.38
#